data_AF-V5BTG9-F1
#
_entry.id   AF-V5BTG9-F1
#
_cell.length_a   1.000
_cell.length_b   1.000
_cell.length_c   1.000
_cell.angle_alpha   90.00
_cell.angle_beta   90.00
_cell.angle_gamma   90.00
#
_symmetry.space_group_name_H-M   'P 1'
#
loop_
_entity.id
_entity.type
_entity.pdbx_description
1 polymer ?
#
loop_
_entity_poly.entity_id
_entity_poly.type
_entity_poly.pdbx_seq_one_letter_code
_entity_poly.pdbx_strand_id
1 'polypeptide(L)'
;MSVVEAIAAPAASAIDSKFLDKQSRTIGTYGLETMVKLISFKVLIVGCGGVGIEAAKNLSMAGVHTIILCDPAKAQPKDMGVNFAVTEAAVRSGLTRAEASQRLVSELNPNVRVRVVDALSEAVVSQVNALVFTSAAPDYSLRTLKKWNKFCHDHSSPISFIFAFQGGALGSVFADHGAHFTVKDPDGRPMLQKSIVEVITKQDKTGTAYTRIRYETPEGQTPGALRDYTRFKFTEVRGLCKANGESVNDNIFNGVMCPNDPRDTVRIYPSLESQGYSAYETGGFLHELKEVFQIEFRTLEEAVVCPGRFVPVSPMMDGSEESQSHLALHALLNFLDRHGRPPKLHDVSEAEEALSIAKEINIENKRRSKANTETYQMFLEPENEEFPARLAPLTATCAAHGG
;
A
#
# COMPACT_ATOMS: atom_id res chain seq x y z
N MET A 1 17.58 -22.53 10.76
CA MET A 1 18.02 -21.23 10.20
C MET A 1 17.47 -21.12 8.81
N SER A 2 16.54 -20.19 8.59
CA SER A 2 15.89 -20.04 7.29
C SER A 2 16.77 -19.22 6.35
N VAL A 3 16.61 -19.42 5.04
CA VAL A 3 17.30 -18.67 3.97
C VAL A 3 17.10 -17.14 4.13
N VAL A 4 16.08 -16.70 4.87
CA VAL A 4 15.81 -15.30 5.20
C VAL A 4 16.80 -14.71 6.22
N GLU A 5 17.26 -15.50 7.20
CA GLU A 5 18.25 -15.04 8.19
C GLU A 5 19.64 -14.86 7.55
N ALA A 6 19.96 -15.67 6.54
CA ALA A 6 21.24 -15.60 5.82
C ALA A 6 21.36 -14.35 4.92
N ILE A 7 20.24 -13.77 4.48
CA ILE A 7 20.22 -12.56 3.65
C ILE A 7 20.17 -11.28 4.51
N ALA A 8 19.69 -11.37 5.75
CA ALA A 8 19.61 -10.23 6.67
C ALA A 8 20.96 -9.89 7.33
N ALA A 9 21.83 -10.88 7.54
CA ALA A 9 23.10 -10.71 8.24
C ALA A 9 24.10 -9.72 7.59
N PRO A 10 24.26 -9.63 6.25
CA PRO A 10 25.18 -8.67 5.65
C PRO A 10 24.63 -7.23 5.64
N ALA A 11 23.30 -7.06 5.52
CA ALA A 11 22.66 -5.74 5.43
C ALA A 11 22.59 -5.02 6.79
N ALA A 12 22.42 -5.76 7.89
CA ALA A 12 22.43 -5.20 9.24
C ALA A 12 23.80 -4.62 9.65
N SER A 13 24.89 -5.11 9.04
CA SER A 13 26.26 -4.63 9.31
C SER A 13 26.60 -3.26 8.68
N ALA A 14 25.71 -2.71 7.84
CA ALA A 14 25.93 -1.44 7.12
C ALA A 14 25.19 -0.24 7.74
N ILE A 15 24.44 -0.44 8.82
CA ILE A 15 23.64 0.62 9.43
C ILE A 15 24.44 1.28 10.57
N ASP A 16 25.21 2.32 10.23
CA ASP A 16 25.93 3.12 11.23
C ASP A 16 24.94 3.92 12.11
N SER A 17 25.32 4.16 13.36
CA SER A 17 24.68 5.03 14.34
C SER A 17 24.16 6.36 13.76
N LYS A 18 24.93 6.99 12.88
CA LYS A 18 24.54 8.24 12.20
C LYS A 18 23.34 8.06 11.26
N PHE A 19 23.23 6.92 10.59
CA PHE A 19 22.07 6.61 9.75
C PHE A 19 20.82 6.39 10.62
N LEU A 20 20.96 5.64 11.72
CA LEU A 20 19.87 5.40 12.67
C LEU A 20 19.35 6.71 13.27
N ASP A 21 20.25 7.62 13.66
CA ASP A 21 19.86 8.92 14.21
C ASP A 21 19.12 9.77 13.17
N LYS A 22 19.68 9.90 11.95
CA LYS A 22 19.06 10.66 10.85
C LYS A 22 17.67 10.12 10.46
N GLN A 23 17.49 8.80 10.49
CA GLN A 23 16.24 8.13 10.12
C GLN A 23 15.36 7.77 11.32
N SER A 24 15.67 8.24 12.52
CA SER A 24 14.97 7.88 13.77
C SER A 24 13.45 8.04 13.70
N ARG A 25 12.97 9.15 13.11
CA ARG A 25 11.53 9.42 12.97
C ARG A 25 10.91 8.49 11.92
N THR A 26 11.59 8.31 10.78
CA THR A 26 11.18 7.38 9.72
C THR A 26 11.11 5.94 10.23
N ILE A 27 12.08 5.50 11.02
CA ILE A 27 12.11 4.19 11.70
C ILE A 27 10.93 4.07 12.67
N GLY A 28 10.64 5.13 13.43
CA GLY A 28 9.48 5.15 14.33
C GLY A 28 8.14 5.00 13.59
N THR A 29 8.04 5.46 12.34
CA THR A 29 6.84 5.35 11.51
C THR A 29 6.75 4.04 10.74
N TYR A 30 7.80 3.63 10.03
CA TYR A 30 7.78 2.47 9.15
C TYR A 30 8.23 1.16 9.80
N GLY A 31 8.95 1.26 10.92
CA GLY A 31 9.62 0.13 11.55
C GLY A 31 10.93 -0.27 10.86
N LEU A 32 11.77 -0.98 11.60
CA LEU A 32 13.11 -1.35 11.15
C LEU A 32 13.08 -2.34 9.96
N GLU A 33 12.13 -3.29 9.93
CA GLU A 33 12.00 -4.25 8.82
C GLU A 33 11.77 -3.52 7.48
N THR A 34 10.89 -2.53 7.47
CA THR A 34 10.58 -1.73 6.27
C THR A 34 11.79 -0.91 5.84
N MET A 35 12.51 -0.31 6.79
CA MET A 35 13.74 0.44 6.50
C MET A 35 14.81 -0.43 5.83
N VAL A 36 15.00 -1.68 6.29
CA VAL A 36 15.93 -2.63 5.66
C VAL A 36 15.55 -2.91 4.21
N LYS A 37 14.25 -2.96 3.87
CA LYS A 37 13.80 -3.08 2.48
C LYS A 37 14.10 -1.81 1.69
N LEU A 38 13.78 -0.63 2.25
CA LEU A 38 13.99 0.66 1.59
C LEU A 38 15.44 0.89 1.16
N ILE A 39 16.42 0.57 2.02
CA ILE A 39 17.85 0.75 1.69
C ILE A 39 18.36 -0.13 0.54
N SER A 40 17.56 -1.10 0.07
CA SER A 40 17.81 -1.90 -1.13
C SER A 40 16.87 -1.57 -2.29
N PHE A 41 15.81 -0.78 -2.03
CA PHE A 41 14.71 -0.51 -2.95
C PHE A 41 15.11 0.50 -4.03
N LYS A 42 14.80 0.17 -5.28
CA LYS A 42 15.13 0.99 -6.45
C LYS A 42 13.84 1.43 -7.15
N VAL A 43 13.77 2.70 -7.51
CA VAL A 43 12.60 3.31 -8.16
C VAL A 43 13.02 3.98 -9.46
N LEU A 44 12.24 3.78 -10.52
CA LEU A 44 12.35 4.53 -11.78
C LEU A 44 11.13 5.45 -11.91
N ILE A 45 11.38 6.74 -12.16
CA ILE A 45 10.33 7.75 -12.35
C ILE A 45 10.41 8.25 -13.79
N VAL A 46 9.29 8.14 -14.52
CA VAL A 46 9.13 8.57 -15.90
C VAL A 46 8.28 9.84 -15.93
N GLY A 47 8.89 10.94 -16.35
CA GLY A 47 8.32 12.28 -16.26
C GLY A 47 8.65 12.97 -14.94
N CYS A 48 9.45 14.03 -15.02
CA CYS A 48 9.91 14.87 -13.93
C CYS A 48 9.19 16.24 -13.96
N GLY A 49 7.87 16.23 -14.10
CA GLY A 49 7.02 17.39 -13.80
C GLY A 49 6.84 17.58 -12.29
N GLY A 50 5.81 18.31 -11.86
CA GLY A 50 5.57 18.57 -10.43
C GLY A 50 5.41 17.31 -9.58
N VAL A 51 4.55 16.37 -10.01
CA VAL A 51 4.38 15.08 -9.33
C VAL A 51 5.68 14.26 -9.31
N GLY A 52 6.41 14.24 -10.42
CA GLY A 52 7.63 13.45 -10.56
C GLY A 52 8.76 13.92 -9.64
N ILE A 53 9.00 15.24 -9.54
CA ILE A 53 10.01 15.78 -8.62
C ILE A 53 9.61 15.61 -7.16
N GLU A 54 8.32 15.76 -6.85
CA GLU A 54 7.82 15.58 -5.48
C GLU A 54 7.99 14.13 -5.00
N ALA A 55 7.63 13.17 -5.84
CA ALA A 55 7.87 11.75 -5.59
C ALA A 55 9.38 11.46 -5.40
N ALA A 56 10.24 11.99 -6.27
CA ALA A 56 11.69 11.81 -6.14
C ALA A 56 12.25 12.39 -4.82
N LYS A 57 11.76 13.57 -4.41
CA LYS A 57 12.14 14.23 -3.15
C LYS A 57 11.73 13.37 -1.95
N ASN A 58 10.47 12.93 -1.88
CA ASN A 58 9.98 12.10 -0.77
C ASN A 58 10.72 10.76 -0.68
N LEU A 59 10.95 10.09 -1.82
CA LEU A 59 11.72 8.83 -1.88
C LEU A 59 13.18 9.03 -1.43
N SER A 60 13.81 10.15 -1.81
CA SER A 60 15.19 10.46 -1.38
C SER A 60 15.27 10.69 0.13
N MET A 61 14.30 11.42 0.70
CA MET A 61 14.19 11.65 2.13
C MET A 61 13.90 10.36 2.91
N ALA A 62 13.02 9.49 2.39
CA ALA A 62 12.72 8.17 2.94
C ALA A 62 13.93 7.21 2.91
N GLY A 63 14.94 7.49 2.09
CA GLY A 63 16.20 6.75 2.06
C GLY A 63 16.16 5.47 1.23
N VAL A 64 15.48 5.49 0.07
CA VAL A 64 15.57 4.39 -0.90
C VAL A 64 16.99 4.20 -1.45
N HIS A 65 17.35 3.02 -1.94
CA HIS A 65 18.69 2.77 -2.49
C HIS A 65 19.01 3.61 -3.72
N THR A 66 18.10 3.63 -4.70
CA THR A 66 18.35 4.29 -5.99
C THR A 66 17.07 4.88 -6.57
N ILE A 67 17.20 6.10 -7.10
CA ILE A 67 16.19 6.76 -7.90
C ILE A 67 16.77 6.95 -9.30
N ILE A 68 16.07 6.42 -10.30
CA ILE A 68 16.38 6.62 -11.72
C ILE A 68 15.32 7.57 -12.28
N LEU A 69 15.74 8.63 -12.96
CA LEU A 69 14.87 9.63 -13.56
C LEU A 69 14.92 9.51 -15.09
N CYS A 70 13.75 9.45 -15.72
CA CYS A 70 13.60 9.39 -17.18
C CYS A 70 12.69 10.52 -17.67
N ASP A 71 13.30 11.64 -18.07
CA ASP A 71 12.60 12.77 -18.68
C ASP A 71 13.58 13.59 -19.54
N PRO A 72 13.77 13.22 -20.81
CA PRO A 72 14.73 13.87 -21.71
C PRO A 72 14.25 15.26 -22.19
N ALA A 73 13.04 15.70 -21.85
CA ALA A 73 12.54 16.99 -22.31
C ALA A 73 13.32 18.15 -21.65
N LYS A 74 13.68 19.15 -22.45
CA LYS A 74 14.37 20.35 -21.98
C LYS A 74 13.48 21.14 -21.03
N ALA A 75 14.06 21.56 -19.90
CA ALA A 75 13.39 22.41 -18.93
C ALA A 75 12.96 23.73 -19.60
N GLN A 76 11.72 24.12 -19.36
CA GLN A 76 11.11 25.35 -19.89
C GLN A 76 10.70 26.29 -18.76
N PRO A 77 10.53 27.59 -19.01
CA PRO A 77 10.04 28.54 -18.00
C PRO A 77 8.74 28.12 -17.32
N LYS A 78 7.81 27.49 -18.07
CA LYS A 78 6.55 26.98 -17.51
C LYS A 78 6.73 25.90 -16.44
N ASP A 79 7.84 25.16 -16.49
CA ASP A 79 8.11 24.06 -15.56
C ASP A 79 8.50 24.60 -14.18
N MET A 80 9.05 25.82 -14.10
CA MET A 80 9.44 26.46 -12.83
C MET A 80 8.26 26.69 -11.87
N GLY A 81 7.03 26.76 -12.39
CA GLY A 81 5.83 26.95 -11.59
C GLY A 81 5.36 25.68 -10.86
N VAL A 82 5.86 24.51 -11.25
CA VAL A 82 5.40 23.21 -10.71
C VAL A 82 6.54 22.27 -10.32
N ASN A 83 7.72 22.41 -10.93
CA ASN A 83 8.92 21.65 -10.60
C ASN A 83 9.94 22.58 -9.93
N PHE A 84 10.06 22.47 -8.61
CA PHE A 84 10.96 23.29 -7.79
C PHE A 84 12.46 23.02 -8.03
N ALA A 85 12.83 21.97 -8.77
CA ALA A 85 14.22 21.75 -9.20
C ALA A 85 14.58 22.52 -10.48
N VAL A 86 13.59 22.99 -11.24
CA VAL A 86 13.82 23.79 -12.45
C VAL A 86 14.00 25.26 -12.05
N THR A 87 15.21 25.77 -12.28
CA THR A 87 15.58 27.18 -12.06
C THR A 87 15.82 27.90 -13.38
N GLU A 88 15.85 29.23 -13.38
CA GLU A 88 16.25 29.99 -14.58
C GLU A 88 17.62 29.57 -15.12
N ALA A 89 18.57 29.27 -14.21
CA ALA A 89 19.90 28.81 -14.59
C ALA A 89 19.85 27.44 -15.28
N ALA A 90 18.99 26.52 -14.82
CA ALA A 90 18.79 25.21 -15.46
C ALA A 90 18.20 25.35 -16.87
N VAL A 91 17.22 26.24 -17.04
CA VAL A 91 16.61 26.55 -18.35
C VAL A 91 17.66 27.17 -19.29
N ARG A 92 18.39 28.20 -18.84
CA ARG A 92 19.44 28.86 -19.64
C ARG A 92 20.57 27.91 -20.04
N SER A 93 20.91 26.96 -19.17
CA SER A 93 21.94 25.94 -19.45
C SER A 93 21.43 24.80 -20.33
N GLY A 94 20.14 24.80 -20.71
CA GLY A 94 19.56 23.77 -21.56
C GLY A 94 19.51 22.39 -20.92
N LEU A 95 19.34 22.30 -19.60
CA LEU A 95 19.20 21.02 -18.91
C LEU A 95 17.85 20.37 -19.25
N THR A 96 17.79 19.05 -19.22
CA THR A 96 16.54 18.31 -19.20
C THR A 96 15.86 18.44 -17.83
N ARG A 97 14.55 18.18 -17.76
CA ARG A 97 13.85 18.12 -16.47
C ARG A 97 14.45 17.04 -15.57
N ALA A 98 14.86 15.90 -16.11
CA ALA A 98 15.53 14.85 -15.32
C ALA A 98 16.89 15.30 -14.78
N GLU A 99 17.72 15.99 -15.59
CA GLU A 99 19.02 16.52 -15.14
C GLU A 99 18.87 17.60 -14.06
N ALA A 100 17.92 18.52 -14.22
CA ALA A 100 17.61 19.53 -13.21
C ALA A 100 17.17 18.88 -11.89
N SER A 101 16.22 17.93 -11.97
CA SER A 101 15.73 17.16 -10.83
C SER A 101 16.84 16.35 -10.15
N GLN A 102 17.72 15.69 -10.91
CA GLN A 102 18.82 14.88 -10.37
C GLN A 102 19.73 15.71 -9.46
N ARG A 103 20.10 16.93 -9.88
CA ARG A 103 21.00 17.80 -9.10
C ARG A 103 20.43 18.07 -7.72
N LEU A 104 19.18 18.52 -7.65
CA LEU A 104 18.52 18.81 -6.39
C LEU A 104 18.32 17.55 -5.52
N VAL A 105 17.78 16.47 -6.10
CA VAL A 105 17.42 15.26 -5.34
C VAL A 105 18.64 14.56 -4.77
N SER A 106 19.80 14.64 -5.45
CA SER A 106 21.07 14.08 -4.98
C SER A 106 21.59 14.79 -3.72
N GLU A 107 21.28 16.08 -3.54
CA GLU A 107 21.72 16.86 -2.38
C GLU A 107 20.90 16.54 -1.12
N LEU A 108 19.64 16.10 -1.27
CA LEU A 108 18.74 15.81 -0.14
C LEU A 108 19.25 14.67 0.74
N ASN A 109 19.80 13.63 0.13
CA ASN A 109 20.28 12.47 0.86
C ASN A 109 21.47 11.80 0.16
N PRO A 110 22.72 12.02 0.63
CA PRO A 110 23.92 11.44 0.04
C PRO A 110 23.98 9.91 0.01
N ASN A 111 23.13 9.23 0.79
CA ASN A 111 23.02 7.77 0.79
C ASN A 111 22.16 7.22 -0.37
N VAL A 112 21.40 8.08 -1.05
CA VAL A 112 20.52 7.71 -2.17
C VAL A 112 21.23 7.97 -3.48
N ARG A 113 21.34 6.95 -4.33
CA ARG A 113 21.93 7.11 -5.67
C ARG A 113 20.89 7.66 -6.62
N VAL A 114 21.12 8.84 -7.20
CA VAL A 114 20.22 9.44 -8.19
C VAL A 114 20.88 9.44 -9.57
N ARG A 115 20.22 8.85 -10.56
CA ARG A 115 20.72 8.71 -11.94
C ARG A 115 19.69 9.16 -12.96
N VAL A 116 20.15 9.54 -14.14
CA VAL A 116 19.29 9.90 -15.28
C VAL A 116 19.48 8.87 -16.39
N VAL A 117 18.39 8.56 -17.09
CA VAL A 117 18.40 7.80 -18.35
C VAL A 117 17.61 8.56 -19.40
N ASP A 118 18.03 8.50 -20.66
CA ASP A 118 17.39 9.24 -21.75
C ASP A 118 16.10 8.59 -22.23
N ALA A 119 16.03 7.25 -22.13
CA ALA A 119 14.91 6.47 -22.63
C ALA A 119 14.62 5.26 -21.73
N LEU A 120 13.34 4.90 -21.72
CA LEU A 120 12.86 3.71 -21.04
C LEU A 120 13.18 2.47 -21.88
N SER A 121 13.69 1.43 -21.24
CA SER A 121 13.92 0.12 -21.85
C SER A 121 13.62 -0.98 -20.86
N GLU A 122 13.28 -2.17 -21.36
CA GLU A 122 13.00 -3.34 -20.54
C GLU A 122 14.17 -3.67 -19.62
N ALA A 123 15.41 -3.54 -20.13
CA ALA A 123 16.63 -3.75 -19.35
C ALA A 123 16.75 -2.81 -18.14
N VAL A 124 16.32 -1.55 -18.26
CA VAL A 124 16.34 -0.58 -17.15
C VAL A 124 15.18 -0.86 -16.18
N VAL A 125 13.99 -1.17 -16.70
CA VAL A 125 12.80 -1.47 -15.88
C VAL A 125 12.99 -2.73 -15.06
N SER A 126 13.58 -3.80 -15.62
CA SER A 126 13.87 -5.05 -14.90
C SER A 126 14.87 -4.90 -13.74
N GLN A 127 15.52 -3.75 -13.59
CA GLN A 127 16.48 -3.50 -12.51
C GLN A 127 15.87 -2.76 -11.31
N VAL A 128 14.60 -2.37 -11.37
CA VAL A 128 13.91 -1.62 -10.32
C VAL A 128 12.81 -2.41 -9.63
N ASN A 129 12.44 -1.99 -8.42
CA ASN A 129 11.33 -2.57 -7.66
C ASN A 129 10.01 -1.87 -7.96
N ALA A 130 10.06 -0.59 -8.34
CA ALA A 130 8.89 0.18 -8.73
C ALA A 130 9.16 1.09 -9.94
N LEU A 131 8.16 1.18 -10.82
CA LEU A 131 8.09 2.06 -11.97
C LEU A 131 6.94 3.07 -11.75
N VAL A 132 7.28 4.35 -11.66
CA VAL A 132 6.33 5.45 -11.49
C VAL A 132 6.23 6.23 -12.80
N PHE A 133 5.07 6.21 -13.44
CA PHE A 133 4.74 7.07 -14.56
C PHE A 133 3.98 8.30 -14.09
N THR A 134 4.27 9.46 -14.67
CA THR A 134 3.53 10.70 -14.43
C THR A 134 2.95 11.27 -15.73
N SER A 135 1.99 12.20 -15.63
CA SER A 135 1.50 12.96 -16.79
C SER A 135 2.55 13.89 -17.44
N ALA A 136 3.75 14.00 -16.87
CA ALA A 136 4.88 14.70 -17.47
C ALA A 136 5.83 13.79 -18.27
N ALA A 137 5.54 12.49 -18.34
CA ALA A 137 6.29 11.54 -19.14
C ALA A 137 6.27 11.96 -20.63
N PRO A 138 7.34 11.67 -21.39
CA PRO A 138 7.38 11.97 -22.83
C PRO A 138 6.23 11.32 -23.62
N ASP A 139 5.80 10.14 -23.18
CA ASP A 139 4.66 9.42 -23.70
C ASP A 139 3.94 8.71 -22.54
N TYR A 140 2.73 9.18 -22.23
CA TYR A 140 1.81 8.57 -21.28
C TYR A 140 0.50 8.16 -21.97
N SER A 141 0.55 7.89 -23.28
CA SER A 141 -0.57 7.32 -24.03
C SER A 141 -1.07 6.02 -23.39
N LEU A 142 -2.35 5.69 -23.56
CA LEU A 142 -2.93 4.49 -22.97
C LEU A 142 -2.17 3.24 -23.44
N ARG A 143 -1.79 3.21 -24.72
CA ARG A 143 -0.97 2.14 -25.30
C ARG A 143 0.34 1.95 -24.54
N THR A 144 1.08 3.03 -24.28
CA THR A 144 2.37 2.98 -23.60
C THR A 144 2.23 2.60 -22.13
N LEU A 145 1.23 3.15 -21.44
CA LEU A 145 0.94 2.79 -20.05
C LEU A 145 0.58 1.30 -19.92
N LYS A 146 -0.28 0.78 -20.80
CA LYS A 146 -0.64 -0.66 -20.82
C LYS A 146 0.56 -1.55 -21.07
N LYS A 147 1.43 -1.20 -22.04
CA LYS A 147 2.66 -1.95 -22.33
C LYS A 147 3.53 -2.09 -21.08
N TRP A 148 3.84 -0.98 -20.42
CA TRP A 148 4.75 -0.99 -19.28
C TRP A 148 4.14 -1.58 -18.03
N ASN A 149 2.84 -1.33 -17.79
CA ASN A 149 2.11 -2.01 -16.72
C ASN A 149 2.14 -3.53 -16.91
N LYS A 150 1.79 -4.04 -18.10
CA LYS A 150 1.84 -5.47 -18.40
C LYS A 150 3.24 -6.06 -18.21
N PHE A 151 4.27 -5.37 -18.70
CA PHE A 151 5.66 -5.79 -18.51
C PHE A 151 6.03 -5.91 -17.02
N CYS A 152 5.60 -4.95 -16.20
CA CYS A 152 5.84 -4.96 -14.75
C CYS A 152 5.07 -6.06 -14.02
N HIS A 153 3.80 -6.26 -14.41
CA HIS A 153 2.89 -7.24 -13.83
C HIS A 153 3.35 -8.69 -14.10
N ASP A 154 3.76 -8.97 -15.34
CA ASP A 154 4.19 -10.30 -15.78
C ASP A 154 5.66 -10.63 -15.44
N HIS A 155 6.39 -9.70 -14.80
CA HIS A 155 7.79 -9.93 -14.47
C HIS A 155 7.95 -11.04 -13.42
N SER A 156 9.02 -11.85 -13.55
CA SER A 156 9.25 -13.00 -12.65
C SER A 156 9.33 -12.62 -11.17
N SER A 157 9.83 -11.41 -10.90
CA SER A 157 9.64 -10.71 -9.62
C SER A 157 8.79 -9.49 -9.93
N PRO A 158 7.49 -9.47 -9.60
CA PRO A 158 6.60 -8.38 -10.00
C PRO A 158 7.17 -7.01 -9.63
N ILE A 159 7.15 -6.09 -10.59
CA ILE A 159 7.58 -4.71 -10.41
C ILE A 159 6.33 -3.91 -10.11
N SER A 160 6.35 -3.10 -9.05
CA SER A 160 5.21 -2.22 -8.76
C SER A 160 5.08 -1.15 -9.83
N PHE A 161 3.96 -1.12 -10.55
CA PHE A 161 3.63 -0.07 -11.50
C PHE A 161 2.69 0.95 -10.85
N ILE A 162 3.06 2.22 -10.91
CA ILE A 162 2.24 3.32 -10.41
C ILE A 162 2.10 4.35 -11.53
N PHE A 163 0.87 4.75 -11.86
CA PHE A 163 0.62 5.87 -12.75
C PHE A 163 -0.07 7.00 -11.99
N ALA A 164 0.58 8.16 -11.93
CA ALA A 164 0.06 9.35 -11.29
C ALA A 164 -0.24 10.43 -12.34
N PHE A 165 -1.52 10.64 -12.61
CA PHE A 165 -2.00 11.67 -13.52
C PHE A 165 -2.25 12.98 -12.77
N GLN A 166 -1.77 14.08 -13.35
CA GLN A 166 -2.09 15.44 -12.94
C GLN A 166 -2.52 16.25 -14.17
N GLY A 167 -3.74 16.78 -14.15
CA GLY A 167 -4.33 17.60 -15.21
C GLY A 167 -5.14 18.76 -14.63
N GLY A 168 -4.48 19.89 -14.36
CA GLY A 168 -5.13 21.03 -13.69
C GLY A 168 -5.58 20.65 -12.27
N ALA A 169 -6.88 20.82 -11.98
CA ALA A 169 -7.48 20.44 -10.69
C ALA A 169 -7.81 18.94 -10.58
N LEU A 170 -7.68 18.17 -11.67
CA LEU A 170 -7.92 16.73 -11.67
C LEU A 170 -6.63 15.97 -11.38
N GLY A 171 -6.68 15.07 -10.39
CA GLY A 171 -5.64 14.12 -10.05
C GLY A 171 -6.17 12.70 -10.06
N SER A 172 -5.33 11.73 -10.42
CA SER A 172 -5.65 10.31 -10.30
C SER A 172 -4.38 9.51 -10.08
N VAL A 173 -4.44 8.45 -9.28
CA VAL A 173 -3.36 7.48 -9.13
C VAL A 173 -3.91 6.08 -9.33
N PHE A 174 -3.21 5.32 -10.16
CA PHE A 174 -3.38 3.90 -10.34
C PHE A 174 -2.15 3.16 -9.80
N ALA A 175 -2.36 2.03 -9.14
CA ALA A 175 -1.29 1.17 -8.64
C ALA A 175 -1.58 -0.29 -8.99
N ASP A 176 -0.53 -1.00 -9.40
CA ASP A 176 -0.52 -2.44 -9.65
C ASP A 176 0.79 -3.01 -9.09
N HIS A 177 0.68 -3.83 -8.05
CA HIS A 177 1.82 -4.47 -7.40
C HIS A 177 2.03 -5.93 -7.84
N GLY A 178 1.40 -6.33 -8.95
CA GLY A 178 1.43 -7.68 -9.50
C GLY A 178 0.27 -8.56 -9.02
N ALA A 179 0.19 -9.75 -9.60
CA ALA A 179 -0.90 -10.70 -9.34
C ALA A 179 -1.01 -11.16 -7.88
N HIS A 180 0.10 -11.19 -7.13
CA HIS A 180 0.12 -11.65 -5.74
C HIS A 180 0.98 -10.74 -4.87
N PHE A 181 0.36 -9.72 -4.28
CA PHE A 181 1.02 -8.80 -3.36
C PHE A 181 0.73 -9.18 -1.91
N THR A 182 1.78 -9.36 -1.10
CA THR A 182 1.61 -9.73 0.32
C THR A 182 1.63 -8.50 1.22
N VAL A 183 0.51 -8.24 1.89
CA VAL A 183 0.41 -7.22 2.94
C VAL A 183 0.75 -7.88 4.28
N LYS A 184 1.83 -7.42 4.91
CA LYS A 184 2.25 -7.88 6.23
C LYS A 184 1.70 -7.05 7.39
N ASP A 185 1.40 -5.79 7.10
CA ASP A 185 0.89 -4.83 8.06
C ASP A 185 -0.14 -3.91 7.38
N PRO A 186 -1.45 -4.13 7.61
CA PRO A 186 -2.49 -3.34 6.97
C PRO A 186 -2.78 -2.00 7.65
N ASP A 187 -2.38 -1.80 8.92
CA ASP A 187 -2.85 -0.67 9.73
C ASP A 187 -1.73 0.13 10.43
N GLY A 188 -0.50 -0.36 10.40
CA GLY A 188 0.66 0.29 11.02
C GLY A 188 0.64 0.34 12.54
N ARG A 189 -0.37 -0.26 13.21
CA ARG A 189 -0.47 -0.23 14.68
C ARG A 189 0.55 -1.20 15.30
N PRO A 190 1.24 -0.89 16.40
CA PRO A 190 2.15 -1.84 17.03
C PRO A 190 1.41 -3.14 17.45
N MET A 191 2.13 -4.26 17.52
CA MET A 191 1.61 -5.48 18.15
C MET A 191 1.62 -5.29 19.67
N LEU A 192 0.51 -5.63 20.32
CA LEU A 192 0.40 -5.49 21.78
C LEU A 192 0.70 -6.81 22.50
N GLN A 193 1.40 -6.72 23.63
CA GLN A 193 1.53 -7.79 24.60
C GLN A 193 0.64 -7.49 25.81
N LYS A 194 -0.15 -8.47 26.27
CA LYS A 194 -1.04 -8.36 27.42
C LYS A 194 -0.79 -9.47 28.44
N SER A 195 -0.87 -9.15 29.73
CA SER A 195 -0.75 -10.12 30.82
C SER A 195 -2.09 -10.80 31.05
N ILE A 196 -2.10 -12.12 31.21
CA ILE A 196 -3.32 -12.89 31.45
C ILE A 196 -3.68 -12.83 32.93
N VAL A 197 -4.91 -12.41 33.22
CA VAL A 197 -5.42 -12.32 34.59
C VAL A 197 -6.39 -13.45 34.91
N GLU A 198 -7.21 -13.86 33.93
CA GLU A 198 -8.22 -14.91 34.11
C GLU A 198 -8.50 -15.61 32.78
N VAL A 199 -8.73 -16.92 32.83
CA VAL A 199 -9.21 -17.73 31.70
C VAL A 199 -10.37 -18.59 32.18
N ILE A 200 -11.55 -18.40 31.59
CA ILE A 200 -12.76 -19.16 31.96
C ILE A 200 -13.52 -19.63 30.73
N THR A 201 -14.20 -20.77 30.84
CA THR A 201 -15.14 -21.24 29.82
C THR A 201 -16.53 -20.63 30.07
N LYS A 202 -17.16 -20.12 29.01
CA LYS A 202 -18.53 -19.59 29.01
C LYS A 202 -19.29 -20.09 27.79
N GLN A 203 -20.60 -19.85 27.77
CA GLN A 203 -21.44 -20.10 26.60
C GLN A 203 -21.98 -18.77 26.08
N ASP A 204 -22.07 -18.64 24.76
CA ASP A 204 -22.71 -17.51 24.11
C ASP A 204 -24.24 -17.69 24.08
N LYS A 205 -24.97 -16.72 23.54
CA LYS A 205 -26.44 -16.76 23.38
C LYS A 205 -26.92 -17.95 22.54
N THR A 206 -26.08 -18.50 21.67
CA THR A 206 -26.39 -19.67 20.84
C THR A 206 -26.14 -20.99 21.57
N GLY A 207 -25.55 -20.95 22.78
CA GLY A 207 -25.13 -22.11 23.54
C GLY A 207 -23.74 -22.63 23.16
N THR A 208 -23.01 -21.94 22.29
CA THR A 208 -21.67 -22.35 21.87
C THR A 208 -20.66 -22.01 22.95
N ALA A 209 -19.88 -23.01 23.38
CA ALA A 209 -18.84 -22.83 24.39
C ALA A 209 -17.62 -22.09 23.84
N TYR A 210 -17.18 -21.07 24.55
CA TYR A 210 -15.99 -20.26 24.24
C TYR A 210 -15.14 -20.06 25.48
N THR A 211 -13.85 -19.77 25.27
CA THR A 211 -12.96 -19.37 26.36
C THR A 211 -12.86 -17.85 26.40
N ARG A 212 -13.23 -17.24 27.52
CA ARG A 212 -13.03 -15.81 27.78
C ARG A 212 -11.75 -15.61 28.56
N ILE A 213 -10.88 -14.75 28.06
CA ILE A 213 -9.63 -14.38 28.70
C ILE A 213 -9.72 -12.93 29.10
N ARG A 214 -9.52 -12.64 30.39
CA ARG A 214 -9.32 -11.27 30.88
C ARG A 214 -7.83 -11.00 30.94
N TYR A 215 -7.44 -9.83 30.45
CA TYR A 215 -6.06 -9.41 30.40
C TYR A 215 -5.87 -8.01 30.98
N GLU A 216 -4.62 -7.64 31.21
CA GLU A 216 -4.22 -6.29 31.59
C GLU A 216 -2.98 -5.86 30.81
N THR A 217 -2.69 -4.57 30.81
CA THR A 217 -1.48 -4.03 30.18
C THR A 217 -0.32 -4.12 31.17
N PRO A 218 0.77 -4.85 30.85
CA PRO A 218 1.94 -4.90 31.72
C PRO A 218 2.57 -3.53 31.90
N GLU A 219 3.26 -3.31 33.02
CA GLU A 219 3.99 -2.07 33.27
C GLU A 219 5.02 -1.80 32.15
N GLY A 220 5.11 -0.53 31.71
CA GLY A 220 6.03 -0.12 30.65
C GLY A 220 5.60 -0.49 29.23
N GLN A 221 4.48 -1.17 29.03
CA GLN A 221 3.93 -1.47 27.70
C GLN A 221 2.95 -0.39 27.23
N THR A 222 2.78 -0.28 25.91
CA THR A 222 1.84 0.68 25.32
C THR A 222 0.40 0.37 25.76
N PRO A 223 -0.30 1.32 26.40
CA PRO A 223 -1.72 1.19 26.69
C PRO A 223 -2.53 1.05 25.40
N GLY A 224 -3.58 0.22 25.42
CA GLY A 224 -4.44 0.02 24.26
C GLY A 224 -5.19 -1.30 24.34
N ALA A 225 -6.33 -1.39 23.65
CA ALA A 225 -7.07 -2.64 23.50
C ALA A 225 -6.49 -3.47 22.34
N LEU A 226 -6.63 -4.79 22.43
CA LEU A 226 -6.37 -5.70 21.31
C LEU A 226 -7.33 -5.37 20.15
N ARG A 227 -6.94 -5.68 18.91
CA ARG A 227 -7.83 -5.50 17.75
C ARG A 227 -9.01 -6.48 17.80
N ASP A 228 -10.12 -6.05 17.21
CA ASP A 228 -11.20 -6.96 16.84
C ASP A 228 -10.66 -8.00 15.84
N TYR A 229 -11.06 -9.25 16.00
CA TYR A 229 -10.65 -10.36 15.12
C TYR A 229 -9.12 -10.52 14.99
N THR A 230 -8.43 -10.52 16.14
CA THR A 230 -6.97 -10.62 16.17
C THR A 230 -6.49 -12.05 16.40
N ARG A 231 -5.31 -12.36 15.88
CA ARG A 231 -4.61 -13.59 16.23
C ARG A 231 -3.68 -13.32 17.39
N PHE A 232 -3.53 -14.29 18.27
CA PHE A 232 -2.58 -14.19 19.37
C PHE A 232 -1.88 -15.49 19.66
N LYS A 233 -0.69 -15.34 20.23
CA LYS A 233 0.16 -16.42 20.71
C LYS A 233 0.25 -16.34 22.24
N PHE A 234 0.17 -17.48 22.91
CA PHE A 234 0.42 -17.57 24.35
C PHE A 234 1.90 -17.76 24.64
N THR A 235 2.39 -17.21 25.74
CA THR A 235 3.70 -17.57 26.31
C THR A 235 3.64 -17.56 27.83
N GLU A 236 4.47 -18.35 28.49
CA GLU A 236 4.63 -18.37 29.96
C GLU A 236 3.36 -18.69 30.76
N VAL A 237 2.37 -19.31 30.13
CA VAL A 237 1.16 -19.78 30.82
C VAL A 237 1.44 -21.06 31.60
N ARG A 238 0.97 -21.12 32.85
CA ARG A 238 0.87 -22.36 33.62
C ARG A 238 -0.57 -22.89 33.60
N GLY A 239 -0.72 -24.21 33.48
CA GLY A 239 -1.98 -24.84 33.11
C GLY A 239 -2.21 -24.79 31.59
N LEU A 240 -3.47 -24.96 31.16
CA LEU A 240 -3.85 -25.04 29.74
C LEU A 240 -2.94 -26.02 28.96
N CYS A 241 -2.87 -27.27 29.44
CA CYS A 241 -2.13 -28.35 28.79
C CYS A 241 -3.08 -29.47 28.37
N LYS A 242 -2.83 -30.06 27.20
CA LYS A 242 -3.54 -31.27 26.75
C LYS A 242 -3.02 -32.50 27.48
N ALA A 243 -3.80 -33.58 27.46
CA ALA A 243 -3.43 -34.86 28.08
C ALA A 243 -2.13 -35.47 27.52
N ASN A 244 -1.73 -35.11 26.30
CA ASN A 244 -0.47 -35.54 25.66
C ASN A 244 0.76 -34.69 26.09
N GLY A 245 0.58 -33.69 26.96
CA GLY A 245 1.63 -32.79 27.43
C GLY A 245 1.83 -31.54 26.56
N GLU A 246 1.08 -31.36 25.47
CA GLU A 246 1.12 -30.16 24.64
C GLU A 246 0.55 -28.96 25.42
N SER A 247 1.34 -27.90 25.55
CA SER A 247 0.93 -26.66 26.21
C SER A 247 0.27 -25.70 25.22
N VAL A 248 -0.57 -24.79 25.73
CA VAL A 248 -1.09 -23.66 24.94
C VAL A 248 0.01 -22.70 24.47
N ASN A 249 1.16 -22.70 25.15
CA ASN A 249 2.27 -21.82 24.84
C ASN A 249 2.78 -22.05 23.41
N ASP A 250 3.11 -20.96 22.72
CA ASP A 250 3.52 -20.89 21.32
C ASP A 250 2.47 -21.30 20.27
N ASN A 251 1.31 -21.80 20.69
CA ASN A 251 0.17 -22.02 19.81
C ASN A 251 -0.55 -20.70 19.48
N ILE A 252 -1.05 -20.60 18.24
CA ILE A 252 -1.75 -19.43 17.71
C ILE A 252 -3.25 -19.68 17.72
N PHE A 253 -4.00 -18.70 18.22
CA PHE A 253 -5.46 -18.74 18.27
C PHE A 253 -6.05 -17.49 17.63
N ASN A 254 -7.22 -17.64 17.03
CA ASN A 254 -8.05 -16.51 16.64
C ASN A 254 -8.86 -16.08 17.86
N GLY A 255 -9.00 -14.78 18.08
CA GLY A 255 -10.01 -14.32 19.01
C GLY A 255 -10.62 -12.98 18.67
N VAL A 256 -11.71 -12.74 19.38
CA VAL A 256 -12.67 -11.69 19.08
C VAL A 256 -12.97 -10.92 20.35
N MET A 257 -12.93 -9.58 20.27
CA MET A 257 -13.34 -8.70 21.36
C MET A 257 -14.84 -8.47 21.24
N CYS A 258 -15.62 -8.86 22.24
CA CYS A 258 -17.08 -8.70 22.18
C CYS A 258 -17.50 -7.43 22.93
N PRO A 259 -18.28 -6.51 22.31
CA PRO A 259 -18.67 -5.24 22.94
C PRO A 259 -19.44 -5.38 24.28
N ASN A 260 -20.15 -6.50 24.43
CA ASN A 260 -20.95 -6.78 25.63
C ASN A 260 -20.12 -7.41 26.77
N ASP A 261 -18.87 -7.80 26.51
CA ASP A 261 -17.99 -8.31 27.56
C ASP A 261 -17.39 -7.17 28.38
N PRO A 262 -16.93 -7.45 29.63
CA PRO A 262 -16.11 -6.51 30.37
C PRO A 262 -14.90 -6.04 29.55
N ARG A 263 -14.43 -4.82 29.83
CA ARG A 263 -13.21 -4.30 29.20
C ARG A 263 -12.04 -5.26 29.40
N ASP A 264 -11.11 -5.22 28.45
CA ASP A 264 -9.88 -6.00 28.46
C ASP A 264 -10.13 -7.50 28.48
N THR A 265 -11.05 -7.95 27.62
CA THR A 265 -11.34 -9.38 27.43
C THR A 265 -11.34 -9.77 25.96
N VAL A 266 -10.95 -11.02 25.70
CA VAL A 266 -10.98 -11.66 24.38
C VAL A 266 -11.65 -13.03 24.48
N ARG A 267 -12.39 -13.43 23.45
CA ARG A 267 -12.98 -14.76 23.33
C ARG A 267 -12.22 -15.63 22.31
N ILE A 268 -12.09 -16.92 22.61
CA ILE A 268 -11.59 -17.98 21.69
C ILE A 268 -12.71 -18.98 21.44
N TYR A 269 -12.92 -19.31 20.17
CA TYR A 269 -13.85 -20.32 19.70
C TYR A 269 -13.12 -21.41 18.89
N PRO A 270 -13.45 -22.71 19.07
CA PRO A 270 -14.23 -23.25 20.19
C PRO A 270 -13.43 -23.14 21.51
N SER A 271 -14.07 -23.34 22.67
CA SER A 271 -13.37 -23.21 23.97
C SER A 271 -12.12 -24.10 24.05
N LEU A 272 -11.08 -23.63 24.74
CA LEU A 272 -9.85 -24.39 24.97
C LEU A 272 -10.13 -25.73 25.66
N GLU A 273 -11.09 -25.76 26.58
CA GLU A 273 -11.54 -26.98 27.24
C GLU A 273 -12.09 -28.01 26.24
N SER A 274 -12.91 -27.58 25.28
CA SER A 274 -13.41 -28.47 24.22
C SER A 274 -12.31 -28.95 23.25
N GLN A 275 -11.21 -28.20 23.17
CA GLN A 275 -9.99 -28.59 22.44
C GLN A 275 -9.06 -29.50 23.26
N GLY A 276 -9.46 -29.87 24.49
CA GLY A 276 -8.74 -30.79 25.36
C GLY A 276 -7.70 -30.15 26.27
N TYR A 277 -7.66 -28.83 26.39
CA TYR A 277 -6.78 -28.14 27.33
C TYR A 277 -7.34 -28.21 28.77
N SER A 278 -6.44 -28.45 29.73
CA SER A 278 -6.74 -28.39 31.16
C SER A 278 -7.12 -26.98 31.60
N ALA A 279 -7.55 -26.82 32.86
CA ALA A 279 -7.77 -25.49 33.43
C ALA A 279 -6.50 -24.63 33.43
N TYR A 280 -6.70 -23.31 33.37
CA TYR A 280 -5.66 -22.32 33.60
C TYR A 280 -5.28 -22.27 35.07
N GLU A 281 -3.99 -22.15 35.36
CA GLU A 281 -3.49 -22.02 36.73
C GLU A 281 -3.09 -20.58 37.04
N THR A 282 -2.10 -20.05 36.32
CA THR A 282 -1.59 -18.69 36.55
C THR A 282 -0.61 -18.23 35.46
N GLY A 283 -0.36 -16.92 35.43
CA GLY A 283 0.65 -16.25 34.61
C GLY A 283 0.40 -16.29 33.11
N GLY A 284 1.40 -15.79 32.39
CA GLY A 284 1.44 -15.84 30.94
C GLY A 284 0.94 -14.59 30.24
N PHE A 285 1.26 -14.53 28.96
CA PHE A 285 1.04 -13.37 28.11
C PHE A 285 0.32 -13.76 26.83
N LEU A 286 -0.52 -12.85 26.35
CA LEU A 286 -1.04 -12.82 25.00
C LEU A 286 -0.18 -11.89 24.15
N HIS A 287 0.36 -12.42 23.06
CA HIS A 287 1.07 -11.63 22.04
C HIS A 287 0.20 -11.50 20.82
N GLU A 288 -0.21 -10.28 20.52
CA GLU A 288 -0.95 -9.99 19.30
C GLU A 288 -0.10 -10.23 18.06
N LEU A 289 -0.68 -10.84 17.03
CA LEU A 289 -0.02 -11.13 15.76
C LEU A 289 -0.67 -10.36 14.62
N LYS A 290 0.15 -9.82 13.72
CA LYS A 290 -0.34 -9.19 12.50
C LYS A 290 -1.01 -10.22 11.57
N GLU A 291 -2.11 -9.80 10.96
CA GLU A 291 -2.70 -10.55 9.85
C GLU A 291 -1.86 -10.32 8.59
N VAL A 292 -1.45 -11.41 7.96
CA VAL A 292 -0.75 -11.40 6.67
C VAL A 292 -1.69 -11.97 5.65
N PHE A 293 -2.00 -11.20 4.62
CA PHE A 293 -2.89 -11.61 3.55
C PHE A 293 -2.34 -11.19 2.19
N GLN A 294 -2.88 -11.82 1.15
CA GLN A 294 -2.52 -11.51 -0.22
C GLN A 294 -3.61 -10.70 -0.89
N ILE A 295 -3.16 -9.78 -1.74
CA ILE A 295 -3.97 -8.91 -2.57
C ILE A 295 -3.63 -9.21 -4.03
N GLU A 296 -4.66 -9.36 -4.86
CA GLU A 296 -4.49 -9.55 -6.31
C GLU A 296 -4.81 -8.24 -7.06
N PHE A 297 -3.80 -7.64 -7.68
CA PHE A 297 -3.99 -6.43 -8.47
C PHE A 297 -4.44 -6.77 -9.89
N ARG A 298 -5.33 -5.95 -10.44
CA ARG A 298 -5.68 -6.00 -11.87
C ARG A 298 -4.66 -5.22 -12.67
N THR A 299 -4.41 -5.69 -13.89
CA THR A 299 -3.63 -4.90 -14.85
C THR A 299 -4.36 -3.60 -15.19
N LEU A 300 -3.63 -2.60 -15.66
CA LEU A 300 -4.20 -1.35 -16.16
C LEU A 300 -5.19 -1.61 -17.30
N GLU A 301 -4.93 -2.60 -18.14
CA GLU A 301 -5.81 -2.97 -19.24
C GLU A 301 -7.20 -3.41 -18.76
N GLU A 302 -7.25 -4.17 -17.68
CA GLU A 302 -8.50 -4.58 -17.04
C GLU A 302 -9.12 -3.42 -16.25
N ALA A 303 -8.29 -2.67 -15.51
CA ALA A 303 -8.73 -1.59 -14.63
C ALA A 303 -9.33 -0.39 -15.37
N VAL A 304 -8.86 -0.03 -16.57
CA VAL A 304 -9.48 1.08 -17.33
C VAL A 304 -10.92 0.77 -17.76
N VAL A 305 -11.24 -0.50 -17.95
CA VAL A 305 -12.60 -0.97 -18.26
C VAL A 305 -13.39 -1.19 -16.98
N CYS A 306 -12.77 -1.81 -15.98
CA CYS A 306 -13.39 -2.18 -14.72
C CYS A 306 -12.49 -1.73 -13.55
N PRO A 307 -12.56 -0.44 -13.14
CA PRO A 307 -11.61 0.17 -12.20
C PRO A 307 -11.65 -0.38 -10.77
N GLY A 308 -12.57 -1.31 -10.48
CA GLY A 308 -12.79 -1.77 -9.11
C GLY A 308 -13.32 -0.62 -8.24
N ARG A 309 -12.81 -0.51 -7.03
CA ARG A 309 -13.18 0.52 -6.05
C ARG A 309 -12.20 1.68 -6.07
N PHE A 310 -12.74 2.89 -5.97
CA PHE A 310 -11.95 4.07 -5.68
C PHE A 310 -11.61 4.13 -4.18
N VAL A 311 -10.38 4.52 -3.86
CA VAL A 311 -9.96 4.71 -2.46
C VAL A 311 -10.64 5.96 -1.92
N PRO A 312 -11.50 5.85 -0.89
CA PRO A 312 -12.06 7.03 -0.27
C PRO A 312 -10.96 7.74 0.51
N VAL A 313 -10.54 8.90 0.04
CA VAL A 313 -9.66 9.82 0.78
C VAL A 313 -10.44 10.88 1.55
N SER A 314 -11.76 10.90 1.38
CA SER A 314 -12.69 11.77 2.09
C SER A 314 -14.02 11.04 2.32
N PRO A 315 -14.75 11.30 3.42
CA PRO A 315 -16.11 10.81 3.63
C PRO A 315 -17.11 11.24 2.55
N MET A 316 -16.76 12.26 1.75
CA MET A 316 -17.60 12.79 0.67
C MET A 316 -17.49 11.99 -0.63
N MET A 317 -16.54 11.04 -0.73
CA MET A 317 -16.36 10.20 -1.91
C MET A 317 -17.36 9.04 -1.88
N ASP A 318 -18.37 9.09 -2.76
CA ASP A 318 -19.44 8.10 -2.86
C ASP A 318 -19.36 7.25 -4.14
N GLY A 319 -18.35 7.48 -4.98
CA GLY A 319 -18.12 6.78 -6.23
C GLY A 319 -18.73 7.48 -7.47
N SER A 320 -19.52 8.53 -7.30
CA SER A 320 -20.19 9.21 -8.41
C SER A 320 -19.23 10.08 -9.23
N GLU A 321 -18.60 11.08 -8.59
CA GLU A 321 -17.62 11.98 -9.20
C GLU A 321 -16.35 11.23 -9.62
N GLU A 322 -15.97 10.20 -8.88
CA GLU A 322 -14.81 9.36 -9.18
C GLU A 322 -15.03 8.56 -10.48
N SER A 323 -16.24 8.05 -10.69
CA SER A 323 -16.60 7.35 -11.92
C SER A 323 -16.58 8.29 -13.14
N GLN A 324 -17.03 9.54 -12.97
CA GLN A 324 -16.94 10.55 -14.03
C GLN A 324 -15.48 10.92 -14.32
N SER A 325 -14.69 11.12 -13.28
CA SER A 325 -13.25 11.43 -13.38
C SER A 325 -12.46 10.31 -14.06
N HIS A 326 -12.77 9.05 -13.72
CA HIS A 326 -12.21 7.87 -14.38
C HIS A 326 -12.56 7.84 -15.87
N LEU A 327 -13.83 8.07 -16.21
CA LEU A 327 -14.28 8.10 -17.60
C LEU A 327 -13.60 9.24 -18.38
N ALA A 328 -13.47 10.42 -17.77
CA ALA A 328 -12.80 11.58 -18.37
C ALA A 328 -11.30 11.30 -18.61
N LEU A 329 -10.59 10.71 -17.63
CA LEU A 329 -9.20 10.31 -17.80
C LEU A 329 -9.05 9.23 -18.88
N HIS A 330 -9.91 8.22 -18.89
CA HIS A 330 -9.86 7.17 -19.90
C HIS A 330 -10.08 7.74 -21.31
N ALA A 331 -11.02 8.67 -21.47
CA ALA A 331 -11.25 9.38 -22.73
C ALA A 331 -10.06 10.25 -23.14
N LEU A 332 -9.45 10.97 -22.18
CA LEU A 332 -8.24 11.75 -22.41
C LEU A 332 -7.09 10.87 -22.90
N LEU A 333 -6.85 9.72 -22.27
CA LEU A 333 -5.79 8.80 -22.70
C LEU A 333 -6.05 8.23 -24.10
N ASN A 334 -7.32 7.99 -24.47
CA ASN A 334 -7.70 7.62 -25.84
C ASN A 334 -7.49 8.77 -26.84
N PHE A 335 -7.77 10.01 -26.45
CA PHE A 335 -7.44 11.19 -27.26
C PHE A 335 -5.93 11.27 -27.51
N LEU A 336 -5.11 11.05 -26.47
CA LEU A 336 -3.66 10.98 -26.59
C LEU A 336 -3.21 9.86 -27.54
N ASP A 337 -3.82 8.68 -27.49
CA ASP A 337 -3.53 7.59 -28.43
C ASP A 337 -3.82 7.99 -29.89
N ARG A 338 -4.86 8.80 -30.15
CA ARG A 338 -5.26 9.25 -31.50
C ARG A 338 -4.38 10.38 -32.02
N HIS A 339 -4.03 11.35 -31.18
CA HIS A 339 -3.41 12.61 -31.59
C HIS A 339 -1.93 12.75 -31.20
N GLY A 340 -1.41 11.87 -30.35
CA GLY A 340 -0.04 11.93 -29.83
C GLY A 340 0.22 13.08 -28.86
N ARG A 341 -0.83 13.80 -28.43
CA ARG A 341 -0.77 14.93 -27.50
C ARG A 341 -2.10 15.10 -26.76
N PRO A 342 -2.13 15.75 -25.58
CA PRO A 342 -3.38 16.14 -24.95
C PRO A 342 -4.12 17.22 -25.76
N PRO A 343 -5.42 17.43 -25.46
CA PRO A 343 -6.18 18.56 -25.98
C PRO A 343 -5.51 19.90 -25.68
N LYS A 344 -5.62 20.85 -26.59
CA LYS A 344 -5.13 22.22 -26.39
C LYS A 344 -5.94 22.93 -25.31
N LEU A 345 -5.25 23.80 -24.58
CA LEU A 345 -5.87 24.62 -23.55
C LEU A 345 -6.95 25.52 -24.18
N HIS A 346 -8.16 25.47 -23.62
CA HIS A 346 -9.34 26.24 -24.06
C HIS A 346 -9.81 25.99 -25.51
N ASP A 347 -9.43 24.87 -26.13
CA ASP A 347 -9.96 24.49 -27.45
C ASP A 347 -11.29 23.73 -27.30
N VAL A 348 -12.38 24.38 -27.72
CA VAL A 348 -13.74 23.84 -27.61
C VAL A 348 -13.92 22.59 -28.47
N SER A 349 -13.35 22.57 -29.68
CA SER A 349 -13.50 21.44 -30.61
C SER A 349 -12.80 20.20 -30.07
N GLU A 350 -11.58 20.33 -29.56
CA GLU A 350 -10.85 19.20 -28.98
C GLU A 350 -11.48 18.72 -27.66
N ALA A 351 -12.08 19.63 -26.87
CA ALA A 351 -12.85 19.27 -25.69
C ALA A 351 -14.14 18.50 -26.03
N GLU A 352 -14.86 18.90 -27.07
CA GLU A 352 -16.04 18.19 -27.59
C GLU A 352 -15.68 16.80 -28.12
N GLU A 353 -14.54 16.66 -28.80
CA GLU A 353 -14.03 15.35 -29.24
C GLU A 353 -13.73 14.44 -28.04
N ALA A 354 -13.01 14.93 -27.03
CA ALA A 354 -12.73 14.15 -25.82
C ALA A 354 -14.03 13.73 -25.09
N LEU A 355 -15.05 14.59 -25.08
CA LEU A 355 -16.38 14.25 -24.56
C LEU A 355 -17.09 13.20 -25.41
N SER A 356 -16.95 13.23 -26.74
CA SER A 356 -17.48 12.19 -27.63
C SER A 356 -16.86 10.83 -27.30
N ILE A 357 -15.53 10.79 -27.16
CA ILE A 357 -14.79 9.58 -26.76
C ILE A 357 -15.31 9.05 -25.41
N ALA A 358 -15.51 9.92 -24.42
CA ALA A 358 -16.07 9.52 -23.13
C ALA A 358 -17.47 8.90 -23.26
N LYS A 359 -18.34 9.48 -24.08
CA LYS A 359 -19.68 8.94 -24.34
C LYS A 359 -19.63 7.58 -25.03
N GLU A 360 -18.76 7.41 -26.02
CA GLU A 360 -18.51 6.14 -26.72
C GLU A 360 -18.08 5.05 -25.72
N ILE A 361 -17.07 5.32 -24.90
CA ILE A 361 -16.58 4.40 -23.86
C ILE A 361 -17.70 4.03 -22.89
N ASN A 362 -18.52 4.99 -22.45
CA ASN A 362 -19.62 4.72 -21.53
C ASN A 362 -20.70 3.81 -22.16
N ILE A 363 -21.01 4.00 -23.45
CA ILE A 363 -21.93 3.14 -24.19
C ILE A 363 -21.38 1.71 -24.29
N GLU A 364 -20.09 1.58 -24.61
CA GLU A 364 -19.42 0.27 -24.66
C GLU A 364 -19.43 -0.42 -23.31
N ASN A 365 -19.11 0.30 -22.23
CA ASN A 365 -19.11 -0.24 -20.87
C ASN A 365 -20.50 -0.71 -20.44
N LYS A 366 -21.58 -0.02 -20.85
CA LYS A 366 -22.97 -0.45 -20.60
C LYS A 366 -23.35 -1.74 -21.32
N ARG A 367 -22.69 -2.08 -22.44
CA ARG A 367 -22.92 -3.33 -23.19
C ARG A 367 -22.19 -4.52 -22.58
N ARG A 368 -21.13 -4.28 -21.80
CA ARG A 368 -20.40 -5.34 -21.12
C ARG A 368 -21.27 -5.92 -20.00
N SER A 369 -21.12 -7.21 -19.73
CA SER A 369 -21.68 -7.81 -18.52
C SER A 369 -21.20 -7.00 -17.32
N LYS A 370 -22.13 -6.59 -16.44
CA LYS A 370 -21.74 -6.01 -15.16
C LYS A 370 -20.77 -7.00 -14.52
N ALA A 371 -19.53 -6.56 -14.30
CA ALA A 371 -18.63 -7.32 -13.44
C ALA A 371 -19.37 -7.56 -12.12
N ASN A 372 -19.14 -8.69 -11.46
CA ASN A 372 -19.66 -8.88 -10.11
C ASN A 372 -19.20 -7.68 -9.29
N THR A 373 -20.14 -6.77 -9.01
CA THR A 373 -19.95 -5.77 -8.00
C THR A 373 -19.94 -6.57 -6.72
N GLU A 374 -18.76 -6.98 -6.25
CA GLU A 374 -18.64 -7.43 -4.87
C GLU A 374 -19.30 -6.33 -4.05
N THR A 375 -20.44 -6.69 -3.44
CA THR A 375 -21.30 -5.72 -2.77
C THR A 375 -20.52 -5.28 -1.55
N TYR A 376 -20.03 -4.05 -1.55
CA TYR A 376 -19.20 -3.54 -0.47
C TYR A 376 -20.03 -3.44 0.80
N GLN A 377 -19.74 -4.33 1.74
CA GLN A 377 -19.97 -4.02 3.15
C GLN A 377 -18.64 -3.51 3.71
N MET A 378 -18.63 -2.26 4.21
CA MET A 378 -17.47 -1.72 4.95
C MET A 378 -17.12 -2.62 6.14
N PHE A 379 -18.13 -3.28 6.67
CA PHE A 379 -18.00 -4.35 7.64
C PHE A 379 -18.68 -5.61 7.13
N LEU A 380 -18.00 -6.75 7.14
CA LEU A 380 -18.63 -8.05 6.95
C LEU A 380 -19.72 -8.25 8.01
N GLU A 381 -20.80 -8.95 7.63
CA GLU A 381 -21.79 -9.40 8.61
C GLU A 381 -21.09 -10.20 9.72
N PRO A 382 -21.39 -9.91 11.00
CA PRO A 382 -20.82 -10.64 12.12
C PRO A 382 -21.13 -12.14 12.00
N GLU A 383 -20.12 -12.99 12.13
CA GLU A 383 -20.29 -14.45 12.14
C GLU A 383 -21.15 -14.93 13.33
N ASN A 384 -21.32 -14.08 14.34
CA ASN A 384 -22.12 -14.30 15.53
C ASN A 384 -22.72 -12.95 15.99
N GLU A 385 -23.96 -12.95 16.48
CA GLU A 385 -24.69 -11.74 16.93
C GLU A 385 -23.93 -10.96 18.03
N GLU A 386 -23.08 -11.64 18.80
CA GLU A 386 -22.28 -11.01 19.86
C GLU A 386 -20.94 -10.46 19.37
N PHE A 387 -20.56 -10.72 18.12
CA PHE A 387 -19.28 -10.26 17.58
C PHE A 387 -19.39 -8.82 17.06
N PRO A 388 -18.31 -8.03 17.14
CA PRO A 388 -18.28 -6.71 16.53
C PRO A 388 -18.31 -6.86 15.00
N ALA A 389 -18.66 -5.80 14.28
CA ALA A 389 -18.61 -5.84 12.83
C ALA A 389 -17.14 -5.95 12.36
N ARG A 390 -16.81 -6.90 11.48
CA ARG A 390 -15.43 -7.09 10.99
C ARG A 390 -15.18 -6.17 9.81
N LEU A 391 -14.16 -5.31 9.84
CA LEU A 391 -13.76 -4.57 8.64
C LEU A 391 -13.50 -5.55 7.50
N ALA A 392 -14.14 -5.31 6.35
CA ALA A 392 -13.85 -6.13 5.17
C ALA A 392 -12.35 -6.00 4.82
N PRO A 393 -11.69 -7.10 4.37
CA PRO A 393 -10.28 -7.06 3.97
C PRO A 393 -10.04 -5.90 3.00
N LEU A 394 -8.87 -5.27 3.09
CA LEU A 394 -8.43 -4.32 2.09
C LEU A 394 -8.31 -5.07 0.75
N THR A 395 -9.34 -4.97 -0.10
CA THR A 395 -9.24 -5.41 -1.49
C THR A 395 -8.29 -4.47 -2.23
N ALA A 396 -7.77 -4.92 -3.37
CA ALA A 396 -6.59 -4.42 -4.11
C ALA A 396 -6.54 -2.95 -4.54
N THR A 397 -7.42 -2.14 -4.00
CA THR A 397 -7.66 -0.77 -4.43
C THR A 397 -7.03 0.25 -3.51
N CYS A 398 -6.64 -0.07 -2.27
CA CYS A 398 -6.22 0.93 -1.28
C CYS A 398 -4.75 1.36 -1.39
N ALA A 399 -4.45 2.36 -2.22
CA ALA A 399 -3.24 3.19 -2.09
C ALA A 399 -3.59 4.69 -2.24
N ALA A 400 -3.31 5.46 -1.19
CA ALA A 400 -3.51 6.92 -1.14
C ALA A 400 -2.46 7.68 -1.96
N HIS A 401 -2.81 8.87 -2.43
CA HIS A 401 -1.96 9.73 -3.25
C HIS A 401 -0.78 10.32 -2.47
N GLY A 402 0.38 10.35 -3.15
CA GLY A 402 1.41 11.38 -3.09
C GLY A 402 1.73 11.98 -1.72
N GLY A 403 2.41 11.19 -0.89
CA GLY A 403 3.25 11.60 0.23
C GLY A 403 4.58 10.87 0.16
#